data_AF-X1HYQ1-F1
#
_entry.id   AF-X1HYQ1-F1
#
_cell.length_a   1.000
_cell.length_b   1.000
_cell.length_c   1.000
_cell.angle_alpha   90.00
_cell.angle_beta   90.00
_cell.angle_gamma   90.00
#
_symmetry.space_group_name_H-M   'P 1'
#
loop_
_entity.id
_entity.type
_entity.pdbx_description
1 polymer ?
#
loop_
_entity_poly.entity_id
_entity_poly.type
_entity_poly.pdbx_seq_one_letter_code
_entity_poly.pdbx_strand_id
1 'polypeptide(L)'
;ASSLNTTRLYQITLFFLAPFCVIGGITTFNKIMKLSGKRLGEESTKDSLKLLSIFFAIFLLFTSGFIYQIAKDIPSSISLDKTIDYPRFNDKEVHSAKWLGGIKDSYPIYADHFGMLLLSEFAFYRVRPFFNETKELPYGSYIYFRSINMKGFMTELYRYQHEKKMFYNVDLINSTFYNNVITKKNMVYDNGGSKIYH
;
A
#
# COMPACT_ATOMS: atom_id res chain seq x y z
N ALA A 1 12.53 9.58 15.79
CA ALA A 1 13.09 8.21 15.68
C ALA A 1 12.18 7.12 16.32
N SER A 2 10.84 7.26 16.32
CA SER A 2 9.95 6.32 17.05
C SER A 2 8.66 5.94 16.31
N SER A 3 8.74 5.58 15.02
CA SER A 3 7.56 5.01 14.30
C SER A 3 7.83 3.69 13.60
N LEU A 4 9.08 3.18 13.64
CA LEU A 4 9.51 2.07 12.79
C LEU A 4 9.32 0.66 13.37
N ASN A 5 8.83 0.51 14.61
CA ASN A 5 8.77 -0.83 15.22
C ASN A 5 7.52 -1.17 16.04
N THR A 6 6.57 -0.26 16.29
CA THR A 6 5.38 -0.64 17.08
C THR A 6 4.53 -1.68 16.36
N THR A 7 4.36 -1.56 15.03
CA THR A 7 3.62 -2.56 14.23
C THR A 7 4.30 -3.92 14.22
N ARG A 8 5.64 -3.95 14.10
CA ARG A 8 6.42 -5.19 14.13
C ARG A 8 6.39 -5.83 15.52
N LEU A 9 6.54 -5.02 16.57
CA LEU A 9 6.43 -5.48 17.96
C LEU A 9 5.03 -6.03 18.23
N TYR A 10 3.97 -5.35 17.77
CA TYR A 10 2.60 -5.84 17.87
C TYR A 10 2.44 -7.21 17.20
N GLN A 11 2.94 -7.40 15.98
CA GLN A 11 2.92 -8.69 15.28
C GLN A 11 3.66 -9.80 16.06
N ILE A 12 4.84 -9.49 16.62
CA ILE A 12 5.59 -10.45 17.45
C ILE A 12 4.79 -10.80 18.71
N THR A 13 4.24 -9.80 19.39
CA THR A 13 3.44 -10.04 20.61
C THR A 13 2.19 -10.86 20.33
N LEU A 14 1.54 -10.70 19.17
CA LEU A 14 0.38 -11.50 18.78
C LEU A 14 0.71 -12.99 18.65
N PHE A 15 1.90 -13.33 18.16
CA PHE A 15 2.32 -14.73 18.07
C PHE A 15 2.36 -15.39 19.46
N PHE A 16 2.86 -14.67 20.46
CA PHE A 16 2.87 -15.14 21.84
C PHE A 16 1.48 -15.09 22.49
N LEU A 17 0.69 -14.06 22.22
CA LEU A 17 -0.66 -13.90 22.78
C LEU A 17 -1.67 -14.91 22.23
N ALA A 18 -1.48 -15.41 21.01
CA ALA A 18 -2.42 -16.33 20.36
C ALA A 18 -2.75 -17.57 21.21
N PRO A 19 -1.79 -18.37 21.71
CA PRO A 19 -2.11 -19.51 22.58
C PRO A 19 -2.78 -19.08 23.90
N PHE A 20 -2.36 -17.96 24.49
CA PHE A 20 -3.00 -17.43 25.71
C PHE A 20 -4.44 -16.97 25.48
N CYS A 21 -4.74 -16.42 24.30
CA CYS A 21 -6.09 -16.04 23.90
C CYS A 21 -7.01 -17.27 23.81
N VAL A 22 -6.52 -18.39 23.25
CA VAL A 22 -7.29 -19.64 23.17
C VAL A 22 -7.53 -20.23 24.57
N ILE A 23 -6.48 -20.36 25.39
CA ILE A 23 -6.58 -20.90 26.75
C ILE A 23 -7.50 -20.00 27.61
N GLY A 24 -7.26 -18.69 27.57
CA GLY A 24 -8.08 -17.69 28.27
C GLY A 24 -9.54 -17.72 27.81
N GLY A 25 -9.78 -17.83 26.50
CA GLY A 25 -11.12 -17.94 25.92
C GLY A 25 -11.87 -19.18 26.41
N ILE A 26 -11.23 -20.35 26.38
CA ILE A 26 -11.83 -21.59 26.89
C ILE A 26 -12.18 -21.45 28.38
N THR A 27 -11.26 -20.93 29.20
CA THR A 27 -11.53 -20.75 30.65
C THR A 27 -12.65 -19.74 30.92
N THR A 28 -12.72 -18.67 30.15
CA THR A 28 -13.74 -17.61 30.30
C THR A 28 -15.11 -18.12 29.88
N PHE A 29 -15.23 -18.78 28.72
CA PHE A 29 -16.50 -19.32 28.26
C PHE A 29 -17.01 -20.44 29.16
N ASN A 30 -16.13 -21.34 29.63
CA ASN A 30 -16.51 -22.37 30.61
C ASN A 30 -17.05 -21.75 31.91
N LYS A 31 -16.45 -20.65 32.42
CA LYS A 31 -16.95 -19.94 33.60
C LYS A 31 -18.33 -19.32 33.35
N ILE A 32 -18.53 -18.67 32.20
CA ILE A 32 -19.82 -18.08 31.82
C ILE A 32 -20.89 -19.17 31.72
N MET A 33 -20.60 -20.30 31.08
CA MET A 33 -21.53 -21.43 30.96
C MET A 33 -21.89 -22.02 32.33
N LYS A 34 -20.92 -22.10 33.25
CA LYS A 34 -21.17 -22.53 34.64
C LYS A 34 -22.13 -21.58 35.37
N LEU A 35 -21.96 -20.27 35.19
CA LEU A 35 -22.85 -19.25 35.77
C LEU A 35 -24.26 -19.32 35.18
N SER A 36 -24.40 -19.71 33.91
CA SER A 36 -25.68 -19.96 33.27
C SER A 36 -26.31 -21.32 33.61
N GLY A 37 -25.78 -22.04 34.60
CA GLY A 37 -26.35 -23.30 35.10
C GLY A 37 -26.04 -24.55 34.25
N LYS A 38 -25.17 -24.46 33.24
CA LYS A 38 -24.74 -25.64 32.47
C LYS A 38 -23.69 -26.45 33.25
N ARG A 39 -23.78 -27.78 33.19
CA ARG A 39 -22.78 -28.69 33.78
C ARG A 39 -21.45 -28.58 33.03
N LEU A 40 -20.36 -28.41 33.77
CA LEU A 40 -18.99 -28.48 33.25
C LEU A 40 -18.63 -29.95 32.97
N GLY A 41 -18.19 -30.24 31.75
CA GLY A 41 -17.80 -31.56 31.28
C GLY A 41 -17.10 -31.47 29.92
N GLU A 42 -16.73 -32.59 29.30
CA GLU A 42 -16.09 -32.57 27.97
C GLU A 42 -16.91 -31.80 26.92
N GLU A 43 -18.24 -31.86 27.01
CA GLU A 43 -19.12 -31.09 26.14
C GLU A 43 -18.96 -29.57 26.29
N SER A 44 -18.67 -29.06 27.50
CA SER A 44 -18.51 -27.61 27.71
C SER A 44 -17.24 -27.07 27.04
N THR A 45 -16.20 -27.90 26.92
CA THR A 45 -14.97 -27.52 26.20
C THR A 45 -15.19 -27.44 24.68
N LYS A 46 -15.96 -28.38 24.11
CA LYS A 46 -16.34 -28.36 22.68
C LYS A 46 -17.21 -27.14 22.36
N ASP A 47 -18.16 -26.82 23.23
CA ASP A 47 -19.01 -25.64 23.08
C ASP A 47 -18.19 -24.34 23.18
N SER A 48 -17.23 -24.27 24.12
CA SER A 48 -16.32 -23.13 24.23
C SER A 48 -15.48 -22.92 22.98
N LEU A 49 -14.98 -24.01 22.36
CA LEU A 49 -14.24 -23.94 21.10
C LEU A 49 -15.11 -23.50 19.92
N LYS A 50 -16.37 -23.93 19.85
CA LYS A 50 -17.33 -23.45 18.84
C LYS A 50 -17.56 -21.95 18.97
N LEU A 51 -17.80 -21.45 20.19
CA LEU A 51 -17.98 -20.02 20.45
C LEU A 51 -16.72 -19.22 20.07
N LEU A 52 -15.54 -19.72 20.44
CA LEU A 52 -14.27 -19.11 20.07
C LEU A 52 -14.07 -19.08 18.54
N SER A 53 -14.46 -20.14 17.84
CA SER A 53 -14.39 -20.23 16.38
C SER A 53 -15.32 -19.24 15.69
N ILE A 54 -16.56 -19.08 16.19
CA ILE A 54 -17.50 -18.07 15.71
C ILE A 54 -16.93 -16.66 15.94
N PHE A 55 -16.40 -16.41 17.13
CA PHE A 55 -15.75 -15.14 17.44
C PHE A 55 -14.60 -14.83 16.48
N PHE A 56 -13.70 -15.78 16.22
CA PHE A 56 -12.59 -15.59 15.29
C PHE A 56 -13.05 -15.44 13.84
N ALA A 57 -14.10 -16.13 13.42
CA ALA A 57 -14.69 -15.93 12.09
C ALA A 57 -15.19 -14.50 11.93
N ILE A 58 -15.93 -13.97 12.92
CA ILE A 58 -16.40 -12.58 12.91
C ILE A 58 -15.20 -11.61 12.92
N PHE A 59 -14.23 -11.84 13.80
CA PHE A 59 -13.01 -11.02 13.88
C PHE A 59 -12.23 -10.99 12.55
N LEU A 60 -12.15 -12.13 11.85
CA LEU A 60 -11.51 -12.22 10.53
C LEU A 60 -12.25 -11.39 9.48
N LEU A 61 -13.58 -11.40 9.48
CA LEU A 61 -14.38 -10.61 8.53
C LEU A 61 -14.14 -9.10 8.68
N PHE A 62 -13.92 -8.62 9.91
CA PHE A 62 -13.53 -7.23 10.15
C PHE A 62 -12.07 -6.96 9.79
N THR A 63 -11.13 -7.78 10.28
CA THR A 63 -9.69 -7.56 10.09
C THR A 63 -9.22 -7.71 8.65
N SER A 64 -9.89 -8.54 7.85
CA SER A 64 -9.62 -8.70 6.41
C SER A 64 -10.15 -7.55 5.54
N GLY A 65 -10.99 -6.67 6.08
CA GLY A 65 -11.63 -5.61 5.30
C GLY A 65 -12.96 -6.02 4.63
N PHE A 66 -13.38 -7.29 4.75
CA PHE A 66 -14.56 -7.82 4.04
C PHE A 66 -15.87 -7.09 4.38
N ILE A 67 -16.12 -6.82 5.67
CA ILE A 67 -17.32 -6.08 6.09
C ILE A 67 -17.34 -4.66 5.50
N TYR A 68 -16.19 -3.99 5.45
CA TYR A 68 -16.08 -2.64 4.88
C TYR A 68 -16.41 -2.63 3.39
N GLN A 69 -16.01 -3.67 2.67
CA GLN A 69 -16.36 -3.83 1.25
C GLN A 69 -17.86 -4.02 1.04
N ILE A 70 -18.52 -4.87 1.83
CA ILE A 70 -19.98 -5.08 1.74
C ILE A 70 -20.74 -3.81 2.12
N ALA A 71 -20.29 -3.12 3.18
CA ALA A 71 -20.90 -1.89 3.66
C ALA A 71 -20.71 -0.70 2.70
N LYS A 72 -19.92 -0.87 1.62
CA LYS A 72 -19.49 0.21 0.71
C LYS A 72 -18.82 1.37 1.45
N ASP A 73 -18.23 1.09 2.60
CA ASP A 73 -17.37 2.03 3.29
C ASP A 73 -16.04 2.12 2.53
N ILE A 74 -15.36 3.27 2.56
CA ILE A 74 -14.14 3.50 1.78
C ILE A 74 -13.06 2.58 2.37
N PRO A 75 -12.68 1.48 1.69
CA PRO A 75 -11.74 0.55 2.27
C PRO A 75 -10.36 1.21 2.30
N SER A 76 -9.76 1.32 3.48
CA SER A 76 -8.38 1.83 3.61
C SER A 76 -7.30 0.78 3.31
N SER A 77 -7.71 -0.46 3.00
CA SER A 77 -6.79 -1.58 2.78
C SER A 77 -6.29 -1.63 1.33
N ILE A 78 -4.97 -1.73 1.17
CA ILE A 78 -4.25 -1.91 -0.11
C ILE A 78 -4.78 -3.06 -0.99
N SER A 79 -5.36 -4.09 -0.38
CA SER A 79 -5.88 -5.28 -1.07
C SER A 79 -7.27 -5.08 -1.67
N LEU A 80 -8.06 -4.14 -1.16
CA LEU A 80 -9.46 -3.94 -1.55
C LEU A 80 -9.70 -2.60 -2.25
N ASP A 81 -8.87 -1.60 -1.98
CA ASP A 81 -8.97 -0.31 -2.64
C ASP A 81 -8.40 -0.38 -4.08
N LYS A 82 -9.29 -0.07 -5.03
CA LYS A 82 -9.00 0.01 -6.47
C LYS A 82 -8.97 1.45 -6.99
N THR A 83 -9.38 2.43 -6.18
CA THR A 83 -9.47 3.84 -6.57
C THR A 83 -8.16 4.57 -6.28
N ILE A 84 -7.42 4.14 -5.25
CA ILE A 84 -6.13 4.71 -4.86
C ILE A 84 -4.97 3.82 -5.36
N ASP A 85 -3.90 4.45 -5.83
CA ASP A 85 -2.68 3.73 -6.20
C ASP A 85 -1.89 3.28 -4.96
N TYR A 86 -1.06 2.27 -5.14
CA TYR A 86 -0.17 1.73 -4.11
C TYR A 86 1.15 1.30 -4.75
N PRO A 87 2.23 1.09 -3.98
CA PRO A 87 3.53 0.64 -4.51
C PRO A 87 3.47 -0.86 -4.91
N ARG A 88 2.62 -1.16 -5.90
CA ARG A 88 2.45 -2.46 -6.55
C ARG A 88 3.03 -2.32 -7.95
N PHE A 89 4.18 -2.93 -8.17
CA PHE A 89 4.90 -2.84 -9.43
C PHE A 89 4.75 -4.12 -10.22
N ASN A 90 4.48 -4.00 -11.51
CA ASN A 90 4.47 -5.15 -12.41
C ASN A 90 5.86 -5.38 -13.04
N ASP A 91 6.08 -6.57 -13.61
CA ASP A 91 7.39 -6.95 -14.15
C ASP A 91 7.90 -5.96 -15.20
N LYS A 92 7.03 -5.37 -16.02
CA LYS A 92 7.43 -4.42 -17.06
C LYS A 92 7.96 -3.11 -16.46
N GLU A 93 7.36 -2.63 -15.37
CA GLU A 93 7.83 -1.47 -14.61
C GLU A 93 9.18 -1.76 -13.94
N VAL A 94 9.34 -2.97 -13.37
CA VAL A 94 10.61 -3.35 -12.74
C VAL A 94 11.73 -3.43 -13.78
N HIS A 95 11.46 -4.00 -14.96
CA HIS A 95 12.46 -4.10 -16.03
C HIS A 95 12.92 -2.74 -16.56
N SER A 96 11.99 -1.80 -16.75
CA SER A 96 12.33 -0.45 -17.23
C SER A 96 13.03 0.39 -16.17
N ALA A 97 12.63 0.28 -14.89
CA ALA A 97 13.35 0.90 -13.78
C ALA A 97 14.78 0.39 -13.67
N LYS A 98 14.99 -0.94 -13.83
CA LYS A 98 16.32 -1.56 -13.86
C LYS A 98 17.13 -1.10 -15.07
N TRP A 99 16.53 -1.02 -16.25
CA TRP A 99 17.18 -0.50 -17.46
C TRP A 99 17.63 0.95 -17.26
N LEU A 100 16.75 1.81 -16.74
CA LEU A 100 17.02 3.22 -16.49
C LEU A 100 18.11 3.43 -15.43
N GLY A 101 18.10 2.63 -14.36
CA GLY A 101 19.16 2.65 -13.35
C GLY A 101 20.51 2.13 -13.86
N GLY A 102 20.52 1.33 -14.93
CA GLY A 102 21.74 0.86 -15.59
C GLY A 102 22.42 1.91 -16.47
N ILE A 103 21.75 3.02 -16.79
CA ILE A 103 22.34 4.11 -17.59
C ILE A 103 23.38 4.84 -16.76
N LYS A 104 24.62 4.94 -17.27
CA LYS A 104 25.79 5.43 -16.51
C LYS A 104 25.96 6.95 -16.46
N ASP A 105 24.99 7.72 -16.91
CA ASP A 105 25.04 9.18 -16.77
C ASP A 105 24.64 9.65 -15.36
N SER A 106 24.82 10.95 -15.13
CA SER A 106 24.48 11.62 -13.87
C SER A 106 23.16 12.38 -13.91
N TYR A 107 22.35 12.22 -14.97
CA TYR A 107 21.14 13.00 -15.12
C TYR A 107 20.08 12.57 -14.10
N PRO A 108 19.31 13.52 -13.54
CA PRO A 108 18.26 13.20 -12.59
C PRO A 108 17.11 12.45 -13.27
N ILE A 109 16.47 11.56 -12.52
CA ILE A 109 15.34 10.76 -12.96
C ILE A 109 14.11 11.21 -12.16
N TYR A 110 13.12 11.74 -12.86
CA TYR A 110 11.88 12.21 -12.28
C TYR A 110 10.79 11.14 -12.37
N ALA A 111 10.12 10.89 -11.26
CA ALA A 111 8.99 9.97 -11.19
C ALA A 111 7.93 10.48 -10.23
N ASP A 112 6.72 9.92 -10.32
CA ASP A 112 5.70 10.13 -9.30
C ASP A 112 6.07 9.44 -7.99
N HIS A 113 5.27 9.64 -6.93
CA HIS A 113 5.65 9.24 -5.58
C HIS A 113 6.03 7.75 -5.47
N PHE A 114 5.23 6.84 -6.03
CA PHE A 114 5.55 5.40 -5.97
C PHE A 114 6.58 4.98 -7.02
N GLY A 115 6.65 5.63 -8.18
CA GLY A 115 7.72 5.41 -9.15
C GLY A 115 9.10 5.70 -8.56
N MET A 116 9.19 6.70 -7.69
CA MET A 116 10.43 6.96 -6.95
C MET A 116 10.83 5.81 -6.04
N LEU A 117 9.88 5.17 -5.36
CA LEU A 117 10.18 4.04 -4.47
C LEU A 117 10.79 2.87 -5.25
N LEU A 118 10.25 2.57 -6.43
CA LEU A 118 10.79 1.56 -7.32
C LEU A 118 12.18 1.94 -7.82
N LEU A 119 12.35 3.15 -8.36
CA LEU A 119 13.63 3.61 -8.90
C LEU A 119 14.72 3.76 -7.84
N SER A 120 14.33 3.99 -6.57
CA SER A 120 15.26 4.10 -5.45
C SER A 120 16.09 2.84 -5.24
N GLU A 121 15.58 1.67 -5.64
CA GLU A 121 16.34 0.41 -5.60
C GLU A 121 17.54 0.42 -6.56
N PHE A 122 17.41 1.06 -7.72
CA PHE A 122 18.40 0.99 -8.80
C PHE A 122 19.21 2.27 -8.99
N ALA A 123 18.68 3.43 -8.62
CA ALA A 123 19.25 4.74 -8.95
C ALA A 123 19.06 5.79 -7.84
N PHE A 124 18.97 5.37 -6.56
CA PHE A 124 18.62 6.19 -5.39
C PHE A 124 19.05 7.66 -5.45
N TYR A 125 20.33 7.95 -5.71
CA TYR A 125 20.88 9.31 -5.67
C TYR A 125 20.36 10.24 -6.78
N ARG A 126 19.85 9.68 -7.88
CA ARG A 126 19.38 10.40 -9.07
C ARG A 126 17.88 10.66 -9.06
N VAL A 127 17.13 9.97 -8.21
CA VAL A 127 15.66 9.99 -8.23
C VAL A 127 15.12 11.26 -7.58
N ARG A 128 14.17 11.92 -8.24
CA ARG A 128 13.48 13.13 -7.78
C ARG A 128 11.97 13.02 -8.05
N PRO A 129 11.11 13.65 -7.23
CA PRO A 129 9.69 13.70 -7.49
C PRO A 129 9.38 14.71 -8.60
N PHE A 130 8.35 14.43 -9.40
CA PHE A 130 7.57 15.47 -10.08
C PHE A 130 6.18 15.60 -9.43
N PHE A 131 5.56 16.75 -9.65
CA PHE A 131 4.23 17.12 -9.19
C PHE A 131 3.44 17.80 -10.33
N ASN A 132 2.13 17.92 -10.20
CA ASN A 132 1.17 18.56 -11.10
C ASN A 132 1.60 19.95 -11.54
N GLU A 133 2.20 20.71 -10.63
CA GLU A 133 2.61 22.10 -10.75
C GLU A 133 4.05 22.24 -11.27
N THR A 134 4.75 21.13 -11.49
CA THR A 134 6.14 21.15 -11.99
C THR A 134 6.18 21.80 -13.37
N LYS A 135 6.89 22.91 -13.52
CA LYS A 135 6.92 23.69 -14.77
C LYS A 135 8.09 23.36 -15.68
N GLU A 136 9.20 22.93 -15.09
CA GLU A 136 10.45 22.69 -15.79
C GLU A 136 11.28 21.64 -15.05
N LEU A 137 12.19 21.01 -15.78
CA LEU A 137 13.17 20.06 -15.25
C LEU A 137 14.56 20.45 -15.77
N PRO A 138 15.64 20.11 -15.05
CA PRO A 138 17.00 20.28 -15.54
C PRO A 138 17.22 19.65 -16.93
N TYR A 139 18.13 20.22 -17.71
CA TYR A 139 18.50 19.66 -19.00
C TYR A 139 19.04 18.22 -18.85
N GLY A 140 18.68 17.34 -19.80
CA GLY A 140 19.03 15.91 -19.77
C GLY A 140 18.26 15.08 -18.74
N SER A 141 17.30 15.65 -18.00
CA SER A 141 16.50 14.88 -17.04
C SER A 141 15.69 13.78 -17.72
N TYR A 142 15.69 12.59 -17.13
CA TYR A 142 14.78 11.52 -17.48
C TYR A 142 13.46 11.65 -16.74
N ILE A 143 12.39 11.18 -17.36
CA ILE A 143 11.07 11.08 -16.73
C ILE A 143 10.58 9.64 -16.88
N TYR A 144 10.27 9.01 -15.75
CA TYR A 144 9.83 7.63 -15.67
C TYR A 144 8.33 7.57 -15.41
N PHE A 145 7.61 6.99 -16.36
CA PHE A 145 6.17 6.77 -16.29
C PHE A 145 5.86 5.30 -16.04
N ARG A 146 5.16 5.05 -14.94
CA ARG A 146 4.54 3.77 -14.60
C ARG A 146 3.24 3.55 -15.39
N SER A 147 2.65 2.37 -15.23
CA SER A 147 1.37 2.00 -15.82
C SER A 147 0.24 2.96 -15.47
N ILE A 148 0.25 3.58 -14.28
CA ILE A 148 -0.76 4.57 -13.90
C ILE A 148 -0.59 5.90 -14.65
N ASN A 149 0.65 6.34 -14.88
CA ASN A 149 0.96 7.55 -15.65
C ASN A 149 0.54 7.40 -17.11
N MET A 150 0.71 6.19 -17.67
CA MET A 150 0.21 5.87 -19.00
C MET A 150 -1.32 5.91 -19.11
N LYS A 151 -2.05 5.74 -18.00
CA LYS A 151 -3.51 5.89 -17.93
C LYS A 151 -3.95 7.34 -17.70
N GLY A 152 -3.01 8.28 -17.65
CA GLY A 152 -3.30 9.70 -17.46
C GLY A 152 -3.42 10.15 -16.01
N PHE A 153 -2.93 9.36 -15.06
CA PHE A 153 -2.94 9.73 -13.63
C PHE A 153 -1.56 9.69 -13.02
N MET A 154 -1.32 10.48 -11.99
CA MET A 154 -0.11 10.39 -11.17
C MET A 154 -0.47 10.40 -9.70
N THR A 155 0.35 9.74 -8.89
CA THR A 155 0.15 9.72 -7.45
C THR A 155 0.87 10.87 -6.78
N GLU A 156 0.11 11.71 -6.08
CA GLU A 156 0.65 12.77 -5.24
C GLU A 156 0.37 12.51 -3.76
N LEU A 157 1.27 13.01 -2.92
CA LEU A 157 1.10 13.04 -1.48
C LEU A 157 0.47 14.38 -1.10
N TYR A 158 -0.81 14.38 -0.71
CA TYR A 158 -1.43 15.57 -0.14
C TYR A 158 -1.21 15.60 1.38
N ARG A 159 -0.90 16.79 1.92
CA ARG A 159 -0.66 16.99 3.35
C ARG A 159 -1.97 17.15 4.13
N TYR A 160 -2.08 16.34 5.18
CA TYR A 160 -2.93 16.49 6.39
C TYR A 160 -4.42 16.74 6.20
N GLN A 161 -5.20 15.66 6.10
CA GLN A 161 -6.54 15.63 6.67
C GLN A 161 -6.50 14.70 7.89
N HIS A 162 -6.73 15.26 9.09
CA HIS A 162 -6.74 14.53 10.37
C HIS A 162 -5.52 13.65 10.65
N GLU A 163 -4.31 14.21 10.55
CA GLU A 163 -3.04 13.56 10.94
C GLU A 163 -2.63 12.31 10.12
N LYS A 164 -3.38 11.96 9.07
CA LYS A 164 -3.03 10.88 8.14
C LYS A 164 -2.55 11.45 6.80
N LYS A 165 -1.40 10.95 6.32
CA LYS A 165 -0.96 11.16 4.94
C LYS A 165 -1.87 10.34 4.03
N MET A 166 -2.57 11.01 3.12
CA MET A 166 -3.39 10.33 2.12
C MET A 166 -2.80 10.58 0.73
N PHE A 167 -2.77 9.50 -0.05
CA PHE A 167 -2.35 9.51 -1.44
C PHE A 167 -3.57 9.65 -2.32
N TYR A 168 -3.48 10.48 -3.35
CA TYR A 168 -4.55 10.65 -4.32
C TYR A 168 -3.99 10.59 -5.73
N ASN A 169 -4.82 10.07 -6.64
CA ASN A 169 -4.54 10.11 -8.06
C ASN A 169 -4.99 11.47 -8.59
N VAL A 170 -4.05 12.18 -9.19
CA VAL A 170 -4.25 13.48 -9.82
C VAL A 170 -4.21 13.29 -11.33
N ASP A 171 -5.02 14.05 -12.06
CA ASP A 171 -5.00 14.06 -13.52
C ASP A 171 -3.64 14.57 -14.01
N LEU A 172 -2.93 13.69 -14.72
CA LEU A 172 -1.63 13.98 -15.29
C LEU A 172 -1.79 14.71 -16.63
N ILE A 173 -2.73 14.31 -17.48
CA ILE A 173 -2.86 14.83 -18.86
C ILE A 173 -3.21 16.31 -18.84
N ASN A 174 -4.09 16.71 -17.92
CA ASN A 174 -4.50 18.10 -17.75
C ASN A 174 -3.59 18.92 -16.83
N SER A 175 -2.46 18.36 -16.38
CA SER A 175 -1.55 19.03 -15.45
C SER A 175 -0.64 20.07 -16.12
N THR A 176 -0.09 20.98 -15.30
CA THR A 176 0.95 21.92 -15.76
C THR A 176 2.20 21.15 -16.19
N PHE A 177 2.55 20.09 -15.46
CA PHE A 177 3.68 19.23 -15.77
C PHE A 177 3.60 18.59 -17.15
N TYR A 178 2.45 18.02 -17.52
CA TYR A 178 2.29 17.40 -18.83
C TYR A 178 2.45 18.43 -19.95
N ASN A 179 1.73 19.55 -19.85
CA ASN A 179 1.72 20.59 -20.87
C ASN A 179 3.07 21.29 -21.04
N ASN A 180 3.80 21.54 -19.95
CA ASN A 180 5.04 22.33 -20.00
C ASN A 180 6.30 21.48 -20.14
N VAL A 181 6.28 20.22 -19.70
CA VAL A 181 7.46 19.34 -19.63
C VAL A 181 7.33 18.15 -20.58
N ILE A 182 6.29 17.33 -20.42
CA ILE A 182 6.18 16.05 -21.16
C ILE A 182 6.06 16.25 -22.66
N THR A 183 5.27 17.22 -23.10
CA THR A 183 5.06 17.54 -24.53
C THR A 183 6.35 17.93 -25.27
N LYS A 184 7.40 18.34 -24.54
CA LYS A 184 8.68 18.79 -25.10
C LYS A 184 9.78 17.74 -25.01
N LYS A 185 9.48 16.56 -24.46
CA LYS A 185 10.44 15.48 -24.22
C LYS A 185 10.25 14.36 -25.23
N ASN A 186 11.35 13.72 -25.62
CA ASN A 186 11.28 12.58 -26.53
C ASN A 186 11.11 11.29 -25.73
N MET A 187 10.23 10.41 -26.21
CA MET A 187 10.13 9.06 -25.65
C MET A 187 11.32 8.23 -26.12
N VAL A 188 12.08 7.68 -25.17
CA VAL A 188 13.30 6.90 -25.44
C VAL A 188 13.14 5.41 -25.13
N TYR A 189 12.08 5.04 -24.42
CA TYR A 189 11.78 3.65 -24.07
C TYR A 189 10.27 3.45 -23.88
N ASP A 190 9.74 2.34 -24.41
CA ASP A 190 8.38 1.86 -24.19
C ASP A 190 8.37 0.33 -24.25
N ASN A 191 7.86 -0.32 -23.21
CA ASN A 191 7.65 -1.78 -23.19
C ASN A 191 6.18 -2.19 -22.99
N GLY A 192 5.26 -1.25 -23.18
CA GLY A 192 3.83 -1.44 -23.01
C GLY A 192 3.37 -1.58 -21.55
N GLY A 193 4.25 -1.41 -20.57
CA GLY A 193 3.89 -1.30 -19.14
C GLY A 193 4.51 -0.10 -18.43
N SER A 194 5.45 0.58 -19.10
CA SER A 194 6.11 1.79 -18.62
C SER A 194 6.69 2.55 -19.81
N LYS A 195 6.90 3.86 -19.64
CA LYS A 195 7.50 4.74 -20.63
C LYS A 195 8.60 5.58 -20.00
N ILE A 196 9.63 5.92 -20.78
CA ILE A 196 10.70 6.81 -20.33
C ILE A 196 10.86 7.91 -21.36
N TYR A 197 10.96 9.15 -20.87
CA TYR A 197 11.18 10.34 -21.66
C TYR A 197 12.51 11.00 -21.29
N HIS A 198 13.16 11.66 -22.25
CA HIS A 198 14.44 12.36 -22.08
C HIS A 198 14.46 13.67 -22.86
#